data_AF-A0A3M0WJJ5-F1
#
_entry.id   AF-A0A3M0WJJ5-F1
#
_cell.length_a   1.000
_cell.length_b   1.000
_cell.length_c   1.000
_cell.angle_alpha   90.00
_cell.angle_beta   90.00
_cell.angle_gamma   90.00
#
_symmetry.space_group_name_H-M   'P 1'
#
loop_
_entity.id
_entity.type
_entity.pdbx_description
1 polymer ?
#
loop_
_entity_poly.entity_id
_entity_poly.type
_entity_poly.pdbx_seq_one_letter_code
_entity_poly.pdbx_strand_id
1 'polypeptide(L)'
;IGAFGALALVLVTLARWSALAALIGRGPAEALAALAAAGALSRLGMGAVLAALPPARPDGLGRGAGAVPPAALGLGALIALALGLVLLGSALWAALLAAAAVTAALAMIARHRLGGQTGDVLGAVQVLAETAVLAAA
;
A
#
# COMPACT_ATOMS: atom_id res chain seq x y z
N ILE A 1 18.64 11.13 -0.36
CA ILE A 1 17.69 10.92 -1.48
C ILE A 1 18.20 11.67 -2.71
N GLY A 2 18.20 11.06 -3.90
CA GLY A 2 18.59 11.74 -5.14
C GLY A 2 17.46 12.59 -5.74
N ALA A 3 17.74 13.38 -6.78
CA ALA A 3 16.75 14.24 -7.43
C ALA A 3 15.48 13.51 -7.90
N PHE A 4 15.63 12.34 -8.53
CA PHE A 4 14.49 11.50 -8.92
C PHE A 4 13.67 11.00 -7.74
N GLY A 5 14.33 10.69 -6.61
CA GLY A 5 13.63 10.30 -5.39
C GLY A 5 12.83 11.46 -4.79
N ALA A 6 13.40 12.66 -4.78
CA ALA A 6 12.69 13.86 -4.34
C ALA A 6 11.48 14.16 -5.25
N LEU A 7 11.65 14.09 -6.57
CA LEU A 7 10.55 14.25 -7.52
C LEU A 7 9.45 13.21 -7.32
N ALA A 8 9.81 11.95 -7.11
CA ALA A 8 8.84 10.89 -6.82
C ALA A 8 8.03 11.19 -5.55
N LEU A 9 8.69 11.64 -4.48
CA LEU A 9 8.00 12.03 -3.24
C LEU A 9 7.05 13.21 -3.44
N VAL A 10 7.46 14.22 -4.19
CA VAL A 10 6.61 15.37 -4.53
C VAL A 10 5.38 14.92 -5.32
N LEU A 11 5.57 14.14 -6.39
CA LEU A 11 4.48 13.65 -7.23
C LEU A 11 3.49 12.79 -6.45
N VAL A 12 3.97 11.87 -5.62
CA VAL A 12 3.13 11.00 -4.79
C VAL A 12 2.37 11.81 -3.73
N THR A 13 3.02 12.80 -3.12
CA THR A 13 2.36 13.67 -2.14
C THR A 13 1.26 14.50 -2.79
N LEU A 14 1.51 15.06 -3.98
CA LEU A 14 0.52 15.82 -4.74
C LEU A 14 -0.64 14.95 -5.22
N ALA A 15 -0.36 13.71 -5.64
CA ALA A 15 -1.41 12.76 -6.03
C ALA A 15 -2.35 12.44 -4.85
N ARG A 16 -1.78 12.15 -3.67
CA ARG A 16 -2.55 11.91 -2.43
C ARG A 16 -3.35 13.15 -2.03
N TRP A 17 -2.73 14.32 -2.07
CA TRP A 17 -3.40 15.59 -1.79
C TRP A 17 -4.61 15.79 -2.71
N SER A 18 -4.42 15.56 -4.02
CA SER A 18 -5.48 15.75 -5.02
C SER A 18 -6.64 14.77 -4.83
N ALA A 19 -6.35 13.49 -4.57
CA ALA A 19 -7.37 12.49 -4.27
C ALA A 19 -8.16 12.82 -3.00
N LEU A 20 -7.46 13.22 -1.93
CA LEU A 20 -8.10 13.62 -0.67
C LEU A 20 -8.94 14.88 -0.82
N ALA A 21 -8.45 15.90 -1.54
CA ALA A 21 -9.22 17.10 -1.80
C ALA A 21 -10.52 16.79 -2.57
N ALA A 22 -10.46 15.88 -3.55
CA ALA A 22 -11.65 15.44 -4.28
C ALA A 22 -12.65 14.69 -3.39
N LEU A 23 -12.17 13.79 -2.52
CA LEU A 23 -13.01 13.08 -1.56
C LEU A 23 -13.64 14.01 -0.52
N ILE A 24 -12.89 14.98 0.00
CA ILE A 24 -13.41 16.00 0.92
C ILE A 24 -14.55 16.79 0.25
N GLY A 25 -14.43 17.06 -1.05
CA GLY A 25 -15.48 17.69 -1.84
C GLY A 25 -16.78 16.88 -1.95
N ARG A 26 -16.72 15.55 -1.81
CA ARG A 26 -17.91 14.67 -1.72
C ARG A 26 -18.48 14.61 -0.31
N GLY A 27 -17.61 14.71 0.70
CA GLY A 27 -17.98 14.92 2.09
C GLY A 27 -16.87 14.53 3.06
N PRO A 28 -16.75 15.18 4.23
CA PRO A 28 -15.68 14.89 5.19
C PRO A 28 -15.76 13.47 5.75
N ALA A 29 -16.97 12.92 5.90
CA ALA A 29 -17.18 11.54 6.35
C ALA A 29 -16.69 10.51 5.31
N GLU A 30 -16.96 10.75 4.03
CA GLU A 30 -16.46 9.90 2.94
C GLU A 30 -14.93 9.95 2.85
N ALA A 31 -14.33 11.13 2.97
CA ALA A 31 -12.88 11.27 2.98
C ALA A 31 -12.23 10.51 4.15
N LEU A 32 -12.82 10.58 5.35
CA LEU A 32 -12.34 9.81 6.50
C LEU A 32 -12.50 8.29 6.31
N ALA A 33 -13.62 7.86 5.74
CA ALA A 33 -13.87 6.45 5.42
C ALA A 33 -12.84 5.92 4.40
N ALA A 34 -12.59 6.69 3.34
CA ALA A 34 -11.60 6.36 2.33
C ALA A 34 -10.17 6.33 2.88
N LEU A 35 -9.79 7.28 3.75
CA LEU A 35 -8.50 7.28 4.44
C LEU A 35 -8.31 6.03 5.31
N ALA A 36 -9.32 5.66 6.09
CA ALA A 36 -9.26 4.48 6.95
C ALA A 36 -9.15 3.18 6.13
N ALA A 37 -9.93 3.06 5.05
CA ALA A 37 -9.86 1.93 4.12
C ALA A 37 -8.50 1.86 3.40
N ALA A 38 -7.98 2.98 2.92
CA ALA A 38 -6.67 3.07 2.27
C ALA A 38 -5.54 2.64 3.22
N GLY A 39 -5.61 3.06 4.48
CA GLY A 39 -4.65 2.65 5.52
C GLY A 39 -4.66 1.14 5.77
N ALA A 40 -5.83 0.51 5.80
CA ALA A 40 -5.95 -0.94 6.00
C ALA A 40 -5.48 -1.74 4.77
N LEU A 41 -5.95 -1.40 3.58
CA LEU A 41 -5.63 -2.10 2.32
C LEU A 41 -4.14 -1.95 1.94
N SER A 42 -3.55 -0.78 2.14
CA SER A 42 -2.12 -0.56 1.85
C SER A 42 -1.19 -1.40 2.74
N ARG A 43 -1.55 -1.57 4.03
CA ARG A 43 -0.80 -2.43 4.96
C ARG A 43 -0.92 -3.90 4.62
N LEU A 44 -2.08 -4.34 4.10
CA LEU A 44 -2.22 -5.69 3.56
C LEU A 44 -1.24 -5.91 2.39
N GLY A 45 -1.14 -4.96 1.46
CA GLY A 45 -0.17 -5.02 0.36
C GLY A 45 1.27 -5.09 0.85
N MET A 46 1.64 -4.26 1.82
CA MET A 46 2.97 -4.29 2.46
C MET A 46 3.27 -5.65 3.11
N GLY A 47 2.31 -6.19 3.87
CA GLY A 47 2.42 -7.51 4.51
C GLY A 47 2.54 -8.65 3.50
N ALA A 48 1.81 -8.57 2.39
CA ALA A 48 1.87 -9.55 1.30
C ALA A 48 3.26 -9.56 0.63
N VAL A 49 3.86 -8.40 0.38
CA VAL A 49 5.22 -8.32 -0.19
C VAL A 49 6.26 -8.83 0.80
N LEU A 50 6.13 -8.47 2.08
CA LEU A 50 7.02 -8.98 3.14
C LEU A 50 6.96 -10.50 3.26
N ALA A 51 5.77 -11.11 3.09
CA ALA A 51 5.60 -12.56 3.11
C ALA A 51 6.09 -13.26 1.83
N ALA A 52 5.95 -12.61 0.66
CA ALA A 52 6.20 -13.22 -0.64
C ALA A 52 7.65 -13.11 -1.13
N LEU A 53 8.40 -12.09 -0.69
CA LEU A 53 9.77 -11.83 -1.16
C LEU A 53 10.81 -12.08 -0.07
N PRO A 54 11.96 -12.70 -0.40
CA PRO A 54 13.08 -12.76 0.53
C PRO A 54 13.67 -11.36 0.77
N PRO A 55 14.37 -11.12 1.89
CA PRO A 55 15.14 -9.90 2.08
C PRO A 55 16.23 -9.75 1.00
N ALA A 56 16.36 -8.57 0.40
CA ALA A 56 17.34 -8.31 -0.66
C ALA A 56 18.81 -8.29 -0.18
N ARG A 57 19.04 -8.04 1.12
CA ARG A 57 20.39 -8.03 1.73
C ARG A 57 20.38 -8.86 3.00
N PRO A 58 21.35 -9.78 3.19
CA PRO A 58 21.41 -10.64 4.37
C PRO A 58 21.63 -9.84 5.67
N ASP A 59 22.33 -8.71 5.63
CA ASP A 59 22.68 -7.90 6.80
C ASP A 59 21.86 -6.59 6.92
N GLY A 60 20.75 -6.49 6.20
CA GLY A 60 19.88 -5.31 6.27
C GLY A 60 19.08 -5.24 7.57
N LEU A 61 18.69 -4.03 7.98
CA LEU A 61 17.79 -3.78 9.13
C LEU A 61 16.47 -4.58 9.07
N GLY A 62 16.06 -5.02 7.87
CA GLY A 62 14.90 -5.88 7.65
C GLY A 62 15.04 -7.33 8.14
N ARG A 63 16.25 -7.77 8.54
CA ARG A 63 16.48 -9.12 9.09
C ARG A 63 15.66 -9.39 10.36
N GLY A 64 15.38 -8.33 11.14
CA GLY A 64 14.58 -8.41 12.36
C GLY A 64 13.06 -8.33 12.15
N ALA A 65 12.58 -8.02 10.94
CA ALA A 65 11.14 -7.91 10.67
C ALA A 65 10.41 -9.28 10.75
N GLY A 66 11.16 -10.39 10.68
CA GLY A 66 10.63 -11.74 10.81
C GLY A 66 9.76 -12.16 9.62
N ALA A 67 9.42 -13.46 9.57
CA ALA A 67 8.43 -13.97 8.64
C ALA A 67 7.03 -13.57 9.14
N VAL A 68 6.16 -13.11 8.24
CA VAL A 68 4.75 -12.86 8.57
C VAL A 68 4.06 -14.22 8.70
N PRO A 69 3.50 -14.58 9.87
CA PRO A 69 2.77 -15.82 10.02
C PRO A 69 1.57 -15.84 9.05
N PRO A 70 1.29 -16.95 8.34
CA PRO A 70 0.17 -17.02 7.40
C PRO A 70 -1.17 -16.65 8.04
N ALA A 71 -1.37 -17.04 9.31
CA ALA A 71 -2.57 -16.68 10.07
C ALA A 71 -2.69 -15.16 10.31
N ALA A 72 -1.58 -14.47 10.58
CA ALA A 72 -1.58 -13.01 10.76
C ALA A 72 -1.88 -12.29 9.44
N LEU A 73 -1.34 -12.78 8.32
CA LEU A 73 -1.66 -12.24 6.99
C LEU A 73 -3.13 -12.47 6.62
N GLY A 74 -3.67 -13.67 6.89
CA GLY A 74 -5.08 -13.99 6.65
C GLY A 74 -6.02 -13.14 7.50
N LEU A 75 -5.71 -12.94 8.78
CA LEU A 75 -6.49 -12.06 9.65
C LEU A 75 -6.41 -10.60 9.20
N GLY A 76 -5.22 -10.13 8.82
CA GLY A 76 -5.03 -8.79 8.25
C GLY A 76 -5.84 -8.58 6.97
N ALA A 77 -5.89 -9.60 6.09
CA ALA A 77 -6.71 -9.57 4.88
C ALA A 77 -8.20 -9.49 5.20
N LEU A 78 -8.68 -10.31 6.14
CA LEU A 78 -10.07 -10.30 6.59
C LEU A 78 -10.45 -8.93 7.15
N ILE A 79 -9.63 -8.35 8.03
CA ILE A 79 -9.89 -7.03 8.62
C ILE A 79 -9.88 -5.94 7.53
N ALA A 80 -8.90 -5.94 6.64
CA ALA A 80 -8.80 -4.93 5.59
C ALA A 80 -9.97 -5.00 4.59
N LEU A 81 -10.40 -6.20 4.21
CA LEU A 81 -11.54 -6.39 3.33
C LEU A 81 -12.86 -6.04 4.02
N ALA A 82 -13.04 -6.44 5.29
CA ALA A 82 -14.25 -6.10 6.05
C ALA A 82 -14.37 -4.58 6.26
N LEU A 83 -13.30 -3.92 6.68
CA LEU A 83 -13.27 -2.45 6.81
C LEU A 83 -13.47 -1.78 5.45
N GLY A 84 -12.80 -2.25 4.41
CA GLY A 84 -12.96 -1.73 3.06
C GLY A 84 -14.40 -1.84 2.57
N LEU A 85 -15.08 -2.96 2.82
CA LEU A 85 -16.47 -3.16 2.40
C LEU A 85 -17.43 -2.24 3.16
N VAL A 86 -17.24 -2.10 4.47
CA VAL A 86 -18.06 -1.22 5.32
C VAL A 86 -17.86 0.25 4.97
N LEU A 87 -16.63 0.66 4.66
CA LEU A 87 -16.26 2.07 4.48
C LEU A 87 -16.39 2.56 3.02
N LEU A 88 -16.18 1.68 2.03
CA LEU A 88 -16.20 2.04 0.60
C LEU A 88 -17.38 1.42 -0.17
N GLY A 89 -18.11 0.46 0.40
CA GLY A 89 -19.15 -0.26 -0.31
C GLY A 89 -18.61 -0.94 -1.58
N SER A 90 -19.25 -0.70 -2.72
CA SER A 90 -18.84 -1.28 -4.01
C SER A 90 -17.54 -0.69 -4.57
N ALA A 91 -17.14 0.52 -4.16
CA ALA A 91 -15.88 1.15 -4.58
C ALA A 91 -14.65 0.36 -4.09
N LEU A 92 -14.83 -0.51 -3.07
CA LEU A 92 -13.82 -1.46 -2.61
C LEU A 92 -13.16 -2.23 -3.77
N TRP A 93 -13.93 -2.70 -4.75
CA TRP A 93 -13.38 -3.58 -5.78
C TRP A 93 -12.40 -2.84 -6.71
N ALA A 94 -12.72 -1.58 -7.05
CA ALA A 94 -11.82 -0.72 -7.82
C ALA A 94 -10.55 -0.38 -7.02
N ALA A 95 -10.73 0.01 -5.75
CA ALA A 95 -9.63 0.28 -4.82
C ALA A 95 -8.70 -0.92 -4.61
N LEU A 96 -9.28 -2.10 -4.39
CA LEU A 96 -8.53 -3.34 -4.19
C LEU A 96 -7.76 -3.73 -5.45
N LEU A 97 -8.38 -3.62 -6.63
CA LEU A 97 -7.72 -3.89 -7.90
C LEU A 97 -6.53 -2.95 -8.13
N ALA A 98 -6.72 -1.64 -7.91
CA ALA A 98 -5.68 -0.64 -8.07
C ALA A 98 -4.50 -0.88 -7.10
N ALA A 99 -4.81 -1.12 -5.82
CA ALA A 99 -3.81 -1.43 -4.79
C ALA A 99 -3.04 -2.73 -5.09
N ALA A 100 -3.74 -3.77 -5.52
CA ALA A 100 -3.13 -5.05 -5.89
C ALA A 100 -2.21 -4.91 -7.10
N ALA A 101 -2.63 -4.18 -8.14
CA ALA A 101 -1.83 -3.93 -9.33
C ALA A 101 -0.52 -3.19 -9.00
N VAL A 102 -0.60 -2.11 -8.22
CA VAL A 102 0.58 -1.34 -7.78
C VAL A 102 1.50 -2.21 -6.91
N THR A 103 0.94 -2.95 -5.96
CA THR A 103 1.69 -3.84 -5.08
C THR A 103 2.41 -4.92 -5.87
N ALA A 104 1.73 -5.57 -6.82
CA ALA A 104 2.31 -6.61 -7.66
C ALA A 104 3.42 -6.05 -8.56
N ALA A 105 3.21 -4.89 -9.16
CA ALA A 105 4.22 -4.22 -9.99
C ALA A 105 5.50 -3.93 -9.19
N LEU A 106 5.36 -3.35 -8.00
CA LEU A 106 6.51 -3.07 -7.13
C LEU A 106 7.20 -4.34 -6.63
N ALA A 107 6.44 -5.37 -6.28
CA ALA A 107 6.99 -6.67 -5.88
C ALA A 107 7.81 -7.30 -7.01
N MET A 108 7.31 -7.28 -8.25
CA MET A 108 8.05 -7.75 -9.42
C MET A 108 9.33 -6.94 -9.64
N ILE A 109 9.25 -5.61 -9.59
CA ILE A 109 10.41 -4.73 -9.76
C ILE A 109 11.45 -5.01 -8.67
N ALA A 110 11.04 -5.13 -7.41
CA ALA A 110 11.93 -5.42 -6.29
C ALA A 110 12.61 -6.79 -6.45
N ARG A 111 11.85 -7.82 -6.84
CA ARG A 111 12.41 -9.15 -7.11
C ARG A 111 13.44 -9.12 -8.23
N HIS A 112 13.14 -8.46 -9.35
CA HIS A 112 14.01 -8.45 -10.52
C HIS A 112 15.22 -7.54 -10.39
N ARG A 113 15.07 -6.36 -9.76
CA ARG A 113 16.15 -5.35 -9.71
C ARG A 113 16.97 -5.40 -8.44
N LEU A 114 16.40 -5.86 -7.34
CA LEU A 114 17.05 -5.89 -6.02
C LEU A 114 17.26 -7.31 -5.49
N GLY A 115 16.66 -8.32 -6.11
CA GLY A 115 16.71 -9.71 -5.65
C GLY A 115 15.79 -10.01 -4.46
N GLY A 116 14.93 -9.08 -4.05
CA GLY A 116 14.12 -9.22 -2.85
C GLY A 116 13.52 -7.89 -2.36
N GLN A 117 12.96 -7.91 -1.16
CA GLN A 117 12.38 -6.73 -0.51
C GLN A 117 13.37 -6.01 0.42
N THR A 118 13.17 -4.70 0.58
CA THR A 118 13.83 -3.84 1.58
C THR A 118 12.79 -3.00 2.31
N GLY A 119 13.18 -2.35 3.41
CA GLY A 119 12.31 -1.38 4.09
C GLY A 119 11.79 -0.28 3.16
N ASP A 120 12.63 0.21 2.24
CA ASP A 120 12.23 1.21 1.24
C ASP A 120 11.19 0.67 0.25
N VAL A 121 11.34 -0.58 -0.20
CA VAL A 121 10.35 -1.24 -1.08
C VAL A 121 9.01 -1.37 -0.36
N LEU A 122 9.02 -1.83 0.89
CA LEU A 122 7.80 -1.98 1.69
C LEU A 122 7.12 -0.63 1.95
N GLY A 123 7.90 0.42 2.25
CA GLY A 123 7.40 1.79 2.38
C GLY A 123 6.81 2.31 1.07
N ALA A 124 7.47 2.06 -0.07
CA ALA A 124 6.96 2.44 -1.38
C ALA A 124 5.65 1.71 -1.72
N VAL A 125 5.55 0.40 -1.41
CA VAL A 125 4.32 -0.39 -1.57
C VAL A 125 3.20 0.22 -0.75
N GLN A 126 3.45 0.53 0.53
CA GLN A 126 2.43 1.10 1.40
C GLN A 126 1.93 2.45 0.85
N VAL A 127 2.83 3.40 0.57
CA VAL A 127 2.41 4.74 0.14
C VAL A 127 1.74 4.72 -1.23
N LEU A 128 2.26 3.95 -2.19
CA LEU A 128 1.67 3.90 -3.54
C LEU A 128 0.35 3.12 -3.58
N ALA A 129 0.22 2.03 -2.80
CA ALA A 129 -1.04 1.32 -2.67
C ALA A 129 -2.10 2.19 -1.98
N GLU A 130 -1.73 2.93 -0.93
CA GLU A 130 -2.63 3.88 -0.27
C GLU A 130 -3.10 4.97 -1.25
N THR A 131 -2.17 5.52 -2.03
CA THR A 131 -2.49 6.52 -3.07
C THR A 131 -3.45 5.96 -4.12
N ALA A 132 -3.25 4.71 -4.54
CA ALA A 132 -4.12 4.04 -5.50
C ALA A 132 -5.53 3.79 -4.95
N VAL A 133 -5.66 3.41 -3.67
CA VAL A 133 -6.98 3.28 -3.02
C VAL A 133 -7.68 4.62 -2.95
N LEU A 134 -7.00 5.68 -2.49
CA LEU A 134 -7.59 7.01 -2.39
C LEU A 134 -8.07 7.56 -3.75
N ALA A 135 -7.34 7.25 -4.82
CA ALA A 135 -7.72 7.67 -6.16
C ALA A 135 -8.91 6.88 -6.74
N ALA A 136 -9.18 5.67 -6.23
CA ALA A 136 -10.23 4.77 -6.71
C ALA A 136 -11.45 4.68 -5.78
N ALA A 137 -11.40 5.36 -4.63
CA ALA A 137 -12.51 5.54 -3.68
C ALA A 137 -13.50 6.62 -4.14
#